data_AF-A0A6L9Z6G6-F1
#
_entry.id   AF-A0A6L9Z6G6-F1
#
_cell.length_a   1.000
_cell.length_b   1.000
_cell.length_c   1.000
_cell.angle_alpha   90.00
_cell.angle_beta   90.00
_cell.angle_gamma   90.00
#
_symmetry.space_group_name_H-M   'P 1'
#
loop_
_entity.id
_entity.type
_entity.pdbx_description
1 polymer ?
#
loop_
_entity_poly.entity_id
_entity_poly.type
_entity_poly.pdbx_seq_one_letter_code
_entity_poly.pdbx_strand_id
1 'polypeptide(L)'
;MSSWPDPTLTVDGKVGIGTETPSQELDVIGDISAKNLTLQGSLTIDKNLTVGGNFQLGTLSINTFSSDGNLADNSNLAVPTEQAVKTYVDNEITKVNNALDTKAALNGAASQDFATNNLTVSGNFQLGTLSIKEFSEDGNLTDSSNSAIPTEQAVKTYVDNQITQVNNALDTKAALNGTASQNFATNNLSVGGNLRVSGNLEVQGDLIARDTEHIAGNVSLGDADNDEVKITGVIRSGHSSGALRIDDALHTSGAFTVDGGSANFDTSDGKYPLIISRLGSANQAAKISVHDSLMTFHYINDEASNSIWFRLQNTDTETGRGINANDNVVMTLRGDSTGGKVGIGTTNPNAKLDVSGDIQATGKLSSQEQLSSQDGKVRRDFVTWNTRVGTSNPIHIKTNIPKKSSVMYRI
;
A
#
# COMPACT_ATOMS: atom_id res chain seq x y z
N MET A 1 123.02 79.32 -63.48
CA MET A 1 121.66 79.35 -64.06
C MET A 1 120.81 80.18 -63.10
N SER A 2 120.50 81.42 -63.47
CA SER A 2 119.78 82.36 -62.60
C SER A 2 118.28 82.23 -62.87
N SER A 3 117.54 81.70 -61.90
CA SER A 3 116.07 81.61 -61.89
C SER A 3 115.47 83.01 -61.81
N TRP A 4 114.56 83.33 -62.74
CA TRP A 4 113.75 84.54 -62.66
C TRP A 4 112.63 84.33 -61.63
N PRO A 5 112.37 85.29 -60.73
CA PRO A 5 111.24 85.22 -59.80
C PRO A 5 109.93 85.26 -60.58
N ASP A 6 108.93 84.51 -60.11
CA ASP A 6 107.59 84.50 -60.70
C ASP A 6 107.00 85.93 -60.69
N PRO A 7 106.47 86.43 -61.82
CA PRO A 7 105.89 87.76 -61.86
C PRO A 7 104.61 87.82 -61.04
N THR A 8 104.60 88.60 -59.96
CA THR A 8 103.39 88.98 -59.21
C THR A 8 102.82 90.28 -59.78
N LEU A 9 101.59 90.24 -60.31
CA LEU A 9 100.85 91.43 -60.73
C LEU A 9 100.02 91.95 -59.55
N THR A 10 100.32 93.17 -59.08
CA THR A 10 99.52 93.89 -58.06
C THR A 10 98.83 95.07 -58.75
N VAL A 11 97.49 95.12 -58.70
CA VAL A 11 96.70 96.20 -59.30
C VAL A 11 95.93 96.91 -58.17
N ASP A 12 96.09 98.23 -58.05
CA ASP A 12 95.53 99.06 -56.97
C ASP A 12 94.15 99.66 -57.34
N GLY A 13 93.38 98.98 -58.19
CA GLY A 13 92.10 99.43 -58.74
C GLY A 13 91.31 98.30 -59.38
N LYS A 14 90.15 98.63 -59.98
CA LYS A 14 89.28 97.61 -60.61
C LYS A 14 89.97 96.96 -61.80
N VAL A 15 89.84 95.65 -61.91
CA VAL A 15 90.37 94.87 -63.03
C VAL A 15 89.19 94.43 -63.90
N GLY A 16 89.16 94.91 -65.14
CA GLY A 16 88.23 94.44 -66.17
C GLY A 16 88.92 93.46 -67.10
N ILE A 17 88.35 92.26 -67.29
CA ILE A 17 88.78 91.32 -68.33
C ILE A 17 87.67 91.23 -69.36
N GLY A 18 87.93 91.69 -70.58
CA GLY A 18 86.92 91.79 -71.64
C GLY A 18 85.95 92.97 -71.48
N THR A 19 86.18 93.86 -70.52
CA THR A 19 85.43 95.11 -70.33
C THR A 19 86.35 96.25 -69.93
N GLU A 20 86.15 97.44 -70.52
CA GLU A 20 86.94 98.65 -70.21
C GLU A 20 86.37 99.43 -69.01
N THR A 21 85.14 99.14 -68.60
CA THR A 21 84.42 99.82 -67.51
C THR A 21 83.90 98.82 -66.48
N PRO A 22 84.79 98.19 -65.69
CA PRO A 22 84.40 97.16 -64.74
C PRO A 22 83.42 97.69 -63.67
N SER A 23 82.29 96.99 -63.51
CA SER A 23 81.23 97.31 -62.55
C SER A 23 81.60 96.87 -61.13
N GLN A 24 82.39 95.81 -60.99
CA GLN A 24 82.93 95.30 -59.73
C GLN A 24 84.46 95.37 -59.69
N GLU A 25 85.06 95.11 -58.52
CA GLU A 25 86.51 95.13 -58.35
C GLU A 25 87.24 94.16 -59.30
N LEU A 26 86.62 93.03 -59.60
CA LEU A 26 86.97 92.19 -60.73
C LEU A 26 85.70 91.92 -61.54
N ASP A 27 85.69 92.35 -62.80
CA ASP A 27 84.56 92.15 -63.71
C ASP A 27 85.05 91.43 -64.97
N VAL A 28 84.51 90.25 -65.22
CA VAL A 28 84.90 89.40 -66.36
C VAL A 28 83.67 89.17 -67.22
N ILE A 29 83.69 89.72 -68.42
CA ILE A 29 82.66 89.45 -69.43
C ILE A 29 83.20 88.36 -70.35
N GLY A 30 82.91 87.11 -69.99
CA GLY A 30 83.38 85.92 -70.70
C GLY A 30 83.60 84.74 -69.76
N ASP A 31 84.25 83.69 -70.27
CA ASP A 31 84.51 82.47 -69.51
C ASP A 31 85.70 82.64 -68.56
N ILE A 32 85.54 82.14 -67.33
CA ILE A 32 86.63 82.02 -66.36
C ILE A 32 87.08 80.57 -66.33
N SER A 33 88.28 80.30 -66.81
CA SER A 33 88.94 79.00 -66.65
C SER A 33 89.93 79.09 -65.49
N ALA A 34 89.59 78.46 -64.37
CA ALA A 34 90.43 78.42 -63.19
C ALA A 34 90.62 76.98 -62.73
N LYS A 35 91.87 76.60 -62.41
CA LYS A 35 92.15 75.29 -61.82
C LYS A 35 91.54 75.17 -60.42
N ASN A 36 91.60 76.25 -59.65
CA ASN A 36 90.95 76.40 -58.35
C ASN A 36 90.25 77.77 -58.33
N LEU A 37 88.99 77.81 -57.89
CA LEU A 37 88.26 79.05 -57.64
C LEU A 37 87.81 79.04 -56.18
N THR A 38 88.29 80.01 -55.40
CA THR A 38 87.89 80.20 -53.99
C THR A 38 87.20 81.54 -53.87
N LEU A 39 85.93 81.53 -53.43
CA LEU A 39 85.14 82.72 -53.18
C LEU A 39 84.95 82.85 -51.67
N GLN A 40 85.22 84.03 -51.11
CA GLN A 40 85.04 84.30 -49.67
C GLN A 40 83.60 84.71 -49.33
N GLY A 41 82.72 84.80 -50.33
CA GLY A 41 81.32 85.17 -50.20
C GLY A 41 80.39 84.23 -50.96
N SER A 42 79.15 84.65 -51.15
CA SER A 42 78.15 83.87 -51.89
C SER A 42 78.48 83.78 -53.37
N LEU A 43 78.31 82.60 -53.94
CA LEU A 43 78.25 82.40 -55.39
C LEU A 43 76.79 82.46 -55.84
N THR A 44 76.44 83.44 -56.66
CA THR A 44 75.14 83.54 -57.33
C THR A 44 75.29 83.03 -58.77
N ILE A 45 74.43 82.10 -59.19
CA ILE A 45 74.40 81.56 -60.54
C ILE A 45 72.98 81.73 -61.08
N ASP A 46 72.82 82.57 -62.10
CA ASP A 46 71.50 82.95 -62.60
C ASP A 46 70.79 81.86 -63.43
N LYS A 47 71.52 80.78 -63.77
CA LYS A 47 70.99 79.63 -64.50
C LYS A 47 71.34 78.33 -63.77
N ASN A 48 72.17 77.50 -64.38
CA ASN A 48 72.47 76.16 -63.89
C ASN A 48 73.91 76.10 -63.39
N LEU A 49 74.10 75.46 -62.24
CA LEU A 49 75.40 75.00 -61.79
C LEU A 49 75.55 73.52 -62.19
N THR A 50 76.46 73.22 -63.11
CA THR A 50 76.85 71.84 -63.43
C THR A 50 78.14 71.51 -62.67
N VAL A 51 78.09 70.57 -61.74
CA VAL A 51 79.26 70.09 -61.00
C VAL A 51 79.63 68.69 -61.49
N GLY A 52 80.84 68.52 -62.02
CA GLY A 52 81.35 67.22 -62.48
C GLY A 52 81.77 66.25 -61.35
N GLY A 53 81.44 66.59 -60.09
CA GLY A 53 81.81 65.89 -58.86
C GLY A 53 80.82 66.22 -57.73
N ASN A 54 81.25 66.14 -56.48
CA ASN A 54 80.36 66.35 -55.34
C ASN A 54 79.95 67.82 -55.18
N PHE A 55 78.66 68.07 -54.94
CA PHE A 55 78.17 69.37 -54.52
C PHE A 55 78.16 69.44 -52.99
N GLN A 56 79.04 70.27 -52.42
CA GLN A 56 79.17 70.43 -50.97
C GLN A 56 78.41 71.67 -50.51
N LEU A 57 77.49 71.51 -49.56
CA LEU A 57 76.76 72.61 -48.91
C LEU A 57 77.32 72.76 -47.48
N GLY A 58 78.39 73.54 -47.34
CA GLY A 58 79.12 73.67 -46.08
C GLY A 58 79.91 72.39 -45.73
N THR A 59 79.66 71.80 -44.56
CA THR A 59 80.34 70.58 -44.10
C THR A 59 79.68 69.28 -44.59
N LEU A 60 78.50 69.36 -45.23
CA LEU A 60 77.78 68.20 -45.77
C LEU A 60 77.98 68.13 -47.28
N SER A 61 78.37 66.95 -47.77
CA SER A 61 78.55 66.68 -49.20
C SER A 61 77.42 65.79 -49.70
N ILE A 62 76.62 66.26 -50.66
CA ILE A 62 75.69 65.38 -51.37
C ILE A 62 76.43 64.85 -52.59
N ASN A 63 76.54 63.53 -52.70
CA ASN A 63 77.25 62.89 -53.81
C ASN A 63 76.33 62.14 -54.77
N THR A 64 75.08 61.83 -54.41
CA THR A 64 74.15 61.06 -55.25
C THR A 64 72.68 61.22 -54.86
N PHE A 65 71.79 61.23 -55.85
CA PHE A 65 70.35 60.97 -55.65
C PHE A 65 70.08 59.47 -55.87
N SER A 66 69.64 58.75 -54.83
CA SER A 66 69.55 57.29 -54.83
C SER A 66 68.17 56.78 -55.26
N SER A 67 68.13 55.85 -56.22
CA SER A 67 66.92 55.12 -56.61
C SER A 67 66.78 53.76 -55.89
N ASP A 68 67.53 53.52 -54.81
CA ASP A 68 67.45 52.28 -54.04
C ASP A 68 66.12 52.15 -53.29
N GLY A 69 65.18 51.39 -53.88
CA GLY A 69 63.87 51.13 -53.30
C GLY A 69 63.86 50.25 -52.05
N ASN A 70 65.00 49.71 -51.63
CA ASN A 70 65.11 48.94 -50.40
C ASN A 70 65.70 49.76 -49.25
N LEU A 71 66.21 50.97 -49.52
CA LEU A 71 66.96 51.80 -48.56
C LEU A 71 67.97 50.96 -47.76
N ALA A 72 68.66 50.04 -48.44
CA ALA A 72 69.51 49.04 -47.80
C ALA A 72 70.78 49.65 -47.20
N ASP A 73 71.27 50.73 -47.83
CA ASP A 73 72.44 51.48 -47.39
C ASP A 73 72.06 52.66 -46.49
N ASN A 74 72.75 52.82 -45.36
CA ASN A 74 72.53 53.91 -44.40
C ASN A 74 73.40 55.15 -44.68
N SER A 75 73.35 55.66 -45.93
CA SER A 75 74.18 56.78 -46.35
C SER A 75 73.67 58.13 -45.83
N ASN A 76 74.56 58.89 -45.18
CA ASN A 76 74.32 60.28 -44.79
C ASN A 76 74.55 61.29 -45.93
N LEU A 77 74.99 60.82 -47.11
CA LEU A 77 75.39 61.66 -48.25
C LEU A 77 74.47 61.50 -49.47
N ALA A 78 73.56 60.53 -49.44
CA ALA A 78 72.62 60.25 -50.51
C ALA A 78 71.23 60.76 -50.17
N VAL A 79 70.53 61.32 -51.15
CA VAL A 79 69.12 61.72 -51.04
C VAL A 79 68.27 60.70 -51.81
N PRO A 80 67.35 59.96 -51.19
CA PRO A 80 66.52 59.00 -51.90
C PRO A 80 65.53 59.71 -52.83
N THR A 81 65.23 59.10 -53.98
CA THR A 81 64.17 59.57 -54.88
C THR A 81 62.78 59.21 -54.34
N GLU A 82 61.74 59.88 -54.82
CA GLU A 82 60.35 59.56 -54.44
C GLU A 82 59.97 58.10 -54.74
N GLN A 83 60.47 57.55 -55.85
CA GLN A 83 60.24 56.16 -56.23
C GLN A 83 60.89 55.19 -55.22
N ALA A 84 62.10 55.49 -54.75
CA ALA A 84 62.79 54.68 -53.75
C ALA A 84 62.02 54.61 -52.43
N VAL A 85 61.54 55.76 -51.95
CA VAL A 85 60.72 55.85 -50.73
C VAL A 85 59.41 55.07 -50.89
N LYS A 86 58.72 55.21 -52.04
CA LYS A 86 57.46 54.50 -52.29
C LYS A 86 57.66 52.99 -52.28
N THR A 87 58.67 52.48 -52.97
CA THR A 87 58.98 51.05 -53.01
C THR A 87 59.29 50.50 -51.62
N TYR A 88 60.07 51.20 -50.81
CA TYR A 88 60.38 50.77 -49.45
C TYR A 88 59.12 50.70 -48.58
N VAL A 89 58.31 51.76 -48.59
CA VAL A 89 57.06 51.83 -47.80
C VAL A 89 56.06 50.74 -48.22
N ASP A 90 55.85 50.53 -49.52
CA ASP A 90 54.96 49.48 -50.03
C ASP A 90 55.45 48.08 -49.59
N ASN A 91 56.76 47.84 -49.62
CA ASN A 91 57.37 46.59 -49.18
C ASN A 91 57.19 46.36 -47.67
N GLU A 92 57.41 47.38 -46.83
CA GLU A 92 57.22 47.28 -45.38
C GLU A 92 55.75 47.12 -45.00
N ILE A 93 54.81 47.83 -45.66
CA ILE A 93 53.37 47.65 -45.46
C ILE A 93 52.94 46.23 -45.82
N THR A 94 53.46 45.68 -46.92
CA THR A 94 53.18 44.30 -47.32
C THR A 94 53.66 43.29 -46.28
N LYS A 95 54.86 43.50 -45.69
CA LYS A 95 55.35 42.66 -44.58
C LYS A 95 54.44 42.71 -43.35
N VAL A 96 53.96 43.91 -42.98
CA VAL A 96 53.04 44.10 -41.85
C VAL A 96 51.69 43.42 -42.11
N ASN A 97 51.12 43.57 -43.31
CA ASN A 97 49.87 42.92 -43.68
C ASN A 97 50.00 41.39 -43.65
N ASN A 98 51.07 40.84 -44.21
CA ASN A 98 51.34 39.39 -44.14
C ASN A 98 51.50 38.90 -42.70
N ALA A 99 52.13 39.70 -41.81
CA ALA A 99 52.28 39.34 -40.40
C ALA A 99 50.96 39.41 -39.62
N LEU A 100 50.08 40.36 -39.94
CA LEU A 100 48.72 40.45 -39.39
C LEU A 100 47.87 39.26 -39.82
N ASP A 101 47.93 38.88 -41.10
CA ASP A 101 47.29 37.67 -41.62
C ASP A 101 47.85 36.40 -40.96
N THR A 102 49.16 36.35 -40.69
CA THR A 102 49.77 35.20 -40.03
C THR A 102 49.40 35.10 -38.55
N LYS A 103 49.18 36.23 -37.84
CA LYS A 103 48.62 36.22 -36.48
C LYS A 103 47.15 35.79 -36.43
N ALA A 104 46.40 36.01 -37.51
CA ALA A 104 45.09 35.39 -37.70
C ALA A 104 45.19 33.89 -38.08
N ALA A 105 46.30 33.47 -38.70
CA ALA A 105 46.56 32.10 -39.16
C ALA A 105 47.30 31.18 -38.17
N LEU A 106 47.45 31.57 -36.90
CA LEU A 106 47.85 30.64 -35.84
C LEU A 106 46.67 29.69 -35.54
N ASN A 107 46.59 28.62 -36.35
CA ASN A 107 45.76 27.40 -36.25
C ASN A 107 44.32 27.40 -36.82
N GLY A 108 44.08 28.04 -37.96
CA GLY A 108 42.89 27.74 -38.78
C GLY A 108 43.12 28.12 -40.25
N ALA A 109 42.70 27.26 -41.19
CA ALA A 109 42.91 27.45 -42.63
C ALA A 109 42.26 28.75 -43.17
N ALA A 110 42.68 29.14 -44.39
CA ALA A 110 42.37 30.40 -45.11
C ALA A 110 40.89 30.69 -45.41
N SER A 111 39.95 30.02 -44.76
CA SER A 111 38.51 30.26 -44.85
C SER A 111 37.92 30.41 -43.44
N GLN A 112 38.47 31.32 -42.64
CA GLN A 112 37.85 31.78 -41.40
C GLN A 112 37.13 33.08 -41.70
N ASP A 113 35.95 32.95 -42.29
CA ASP A 113 35.03 34.05 -42.45
C ASP A 113 34.31 34.32 -41.12
N PHE A 114 34.88 35.22 -40.30
CA PHE A 114 34.20 35.74 -39.11
C PHE A 114 32.95 36.59 -39.46
N ALA A 115 32.62 36.81 -40.74
CA ALA A 115 31.38 37.48 -41.14
C ALA A 115 30.16 36.56 -41.07
N THR A 116 30.37 35.24 -41.04
CA THR A 116 29.34 34.30 -40.57
C THR A 116 29.68 33.96 -39.12
N ASN A 117 28.76 34.16 -38.17
CA ASN A 117 28.99 34.07 -36.72
C ASN A 117 29.46 32.68 -36.19
N ASN A 118 29.99 31.79 -37.03
CA ASN A 118 30.36 30.43 -36.70
C ASN A 118 31.88 30.23 -36.79
N LEU A 119 32.49 29.81 -35.68
CA LEU A 119 33.87 29.33 -35.64
C LEU A 119 33.89 27.83 -36.01
N THR A 120 34.54 27.47 -37.11
CA THR A 120 34.73 26.05 -37.50
C THR A 120 36.12 25.58 -37.06
N VAL A 121 36.18 24.59 -36.17
CA VAL A 121 37.44 24.01 -35.66
C VAL A 121 37.57 22.58 -36.17
N SER A 122 38.59 22.28 -36.98
CA SER A 122 38.86 20.93 -37.52
C SER A 122 39.64 20.02 -36.54
N GLY A 123 39.81 20.46 -35.29
CA GLY A 123 40.48 19.75 -34.21
C GLY A 123 39.85 20.09 -32.87
N ASN A 124 40.58 19.92 -31.77
CA ASN A 124 40.04 20.22 -30.44
C ASN A 124 39.96 21.73 -30.20
N PHE A 125 38.88 22.17 -29.58
CA PHE A 125 38.77 23.53 -29.06
C PHE A 125 39.49 23.60 -27.69
N GLN A 126 40.58 24.36 -27.62
CA GLN A 126 41.43 24.47 -26.41
C GLN A 126 41.17 25.79 -25.68
N LEU A 127 40.83 25.72 -24.39
CA LEU A 127 40.68 26.87 -23.50
C LEU A 127 41.67 26.72 -22.33
N GLY A 128 42.84 27.35 -22.45
CA GLY A 128 43.94 27.15 -21.52
C GLY A 128 44.54 25.74 -21.63
N THR A 129 44.59 24.99 -20.53
CA THR A 129 45.05 23.58 -20.52
C THR A 129 43.94 22.57 -20.78
N LEU A 130 42.67 23.01 -20.86
CA LEU A 130 41.53 22.14 -21.11
C LEU A 130 41.27 22.03 -22.62
N SER A 131 41.08 20.80 -23.11
CA SER A 131 40.70 20.51 -24.49
C SER A 131 39.30 19.93 -24.55
N ILE A 132 38.39 20.59 -25.26
CA ILE A 132 37.08 20.06 -25.63
C ILE A 132 37.25 19.33 -26.96
N LYS A 133 36.98 18.02 -26.97
CA LYS A 133 37.12 17.16 -28.15
C LYS A 133 35.81 17.05 -28.93
N GLU A 134 34.69 17.07 -28.23
CA GLU A 134 33.38 16.86 -28.84
C GLU A 134 32.24 17.40 -27.95
N PHE A 135 31.09 17.61 -28.59
CA PHE A 135 29.80 17.66 -27.91
C PHE A 135 29.18 16.26 -27.99
N SER A 136 29.04 15.58 -26.85
CA SER A 136 28.59 14.18 -26.80
C SER A 136 27.07 14.08 -26.84
N GLU A 137 26.56 13.22 -27.72
CA GLU A 137 25.14 12.84 -27.80
C GLU A 137 24.81 11.56 -27.01
N ASP A 138 25.74 11.04 -26.19
CA ASP A 138 25.52 9.83 -25.39
C ASP A 138 24.47 10.07 -24.29
N GLY A 139 23.22 9.75 -24.59
CA GLY A 139 22.10 9.84 -23.65
C GLY A 139 22.15 8.88 -22.47
N ASN A 140 23.10 7.96 -22.44
CA ASN A 140 23.31 7.06 -21.31
C ASN A 140 24.48 7.49 -20.42
N LEU A 141 25.27 8.49 -20.84
CA LEU A 141 26.49 8.95 -20.17
C LEU A 141 27.39 7.78 -19.73
N THR A 142 27.56 6.81 -20.62
CA THR A 142 28.27 5.55 -20.36
C THR A 142 29.78 5.72 -20.34
N ASP A 143 30.29 6.73 -21.05
CA ASP A 143 31.69 7.10 -21.03
C ASP A 143 31.97 8.21 -20.00
N SER A 144 33.00 8.00 -19.17
CA SER A 144 33.45 9.03 -18.23
C SER A 144 34.51 9.91 -18.90
N SER A 145 34.08 10.78 -19.82
CA SER A 145 34.97 11.70 -20.54
C SER A 145 35.16 13.02 -19.79
N ASN A 146 36.42 13.42 -19.56
CA ASN A 146 36.77 14.74 -19.01
C ASN A 146 36.93 15.81 -20.11
N SER A 147 36.71 15.45 -21.37
CA SER A 147 36.94 16.31 -22.55
C SER A 147 35.74 16.43 -23.48
N ALA A 148 34.63 15.78 -23.15
CA ALA A 148 33.37 15.90 -23.88
C ALA A 148 32.39 16.79 -23.10
N ILE A 149 31.57 17.56 -23.82
CA ILE A 149 30.46 18.30 -23.25
C ILE A 149 29.17 17.60 -23.67
N PRO A 150 28.35 17.04 -22.75
CA PRO A 150 27.10 16.40 -23.16
C PRO A 150 26.13 17.43 -23.74
N THR A 151 25.39 17.06 -24.78
CA THR A 151 24.32 17.89 -25.34
C THR A 151 23.10 17.91 -24.40
N GLU A 152 22.22 18.90 -24.56
CA GLU A 152 20.96 18.96 -23.80
C GLU A 152 20.11 17.70 -23.97
N GLN A 153 20.11 17.12 -25.18
CA GLN A 153 19.41 15.88 -25.48
C GLN A 153 20.00 14.68 -24.73
N ALA A 154 21.32 14.61 -24.62
CA ALA A 154 22.00 13.55 -23.87
C ALA A 154 21.62 13.61 -22.38
N VAL A 155 21.68 14.81 -21.77
CA VAL A 155 21.29 15.02 -20.37
C VAL A 155 19.81 14.69 -20.16
N LYS A 156 18.92 15.15 -21.05
CA LYS A 156 17.49 14.84 -20.97
C LYS A 156 17.23 13.34 -21.00
N THR A 157 17.85 12.63 -21.94
CA THR A 157 17.71 11.17 -22.08
C THR A 157 18.17 10.44 -20.83
N TYR A 158 19.33 10.83 -20.28
CA TYR A 158 19.86 10.22 -19.07
C TYR A 158 18.91 10.43 -17.88
N VAL A 159 18.47 11.68 -17.67
CA VAL A 159 17.56 12.04 -16.57
C VAL A 159 16.22 11.33 -16.72
N ASP A 160 15.62 11.29 -17.91
CA ASP A 160 14.36 10.58 -18.17
C ASP A 160 14.48 9.09 -17.88
N ASN A 161 15.60 8.47 -18.28
CA ASN A 161 15.89 7.07 -17.98
C ASN A 161 16.02 6.81 -16.47
N GLN A 162 16.75 7.66 -15.73
CA GLN A 162 16.87 7.55 -14.27
C GLN A 162 15.52 7.75 -13.57
N ILE A 163 14.72 8.75 -13.98
CA ILE A 163 13.38 9.00 -13.43
C ILE A 163 12.46 7.82 -13.70
N THR A 164 12.49 7.24 -14.90
CA THR A 164 11.68 6.08 -15.25
C THR A 164 12.03 4.87 -14.39
N GLN A 165 13.31 4.63 -14.12
CA GLN A 165 13.73 3.54 -13.22
C GLN A 165 13.25 3.75 -11.78
N VAL A 166 13.32 4.99 -11.27
CA VAL A 166 12.80 5.34 -9.94
C VAL A 166 11.28 5.18 -9.90
N ASN A 167 10.55 5.65 -10.91
CA ASN A 167 9.09 5.50 -10.99
C ASN A 167 8.69 4.03 -11.02
N ASN A 168 9.35 3.20 -11.83
CA ASN A 168 9.08 1.75 -11.86
C ASN A 168 9.37 1.08 -10.49
N ALA A 169 10.44 1.48 -9.81
CA ALA A 169 10.78 0.97 -8.49
C ALA A 169 9.80 1.45 -7.40
N LEU A 170 9.27 2.67 -7.53
CA LEU A 170 8.23 3.22 -6.67
C LEU A 170 6.88 2.58 -6.95
N ASP A 171 6.49 2.35 -8.21
CA ASP A 171 5.26 1.61 -8.56
C ASP A 171 5.29 0.18 -7.98
N THR A 172 6.48 -0.44 -7.94
CA THR A 172 6.68 -1.73 -7.27
C THR A 172 6.53 -1.65 -5.74
N LYS A 173 6.74 -0.48 -5.12
CA LYS A 173 6.67 -0.25 -3.66
C LYS A 173 5.41 0.50 -3.19
N ALA A 174 4.71 1.20 -4.08
CA ALA A 174 3.69 2.20 -3.79
C ALA A 174 2.46 1.99 -4.68
N ALA A 175 1.84 0.81 -4.58
CA ALA A 175 0.44 0.61 -4.92
C ALA A 175 -0.50 1.39 -3.97
N LEU A 176 -0.37 2.72 -3.95
CA LEU A 176 -1.15 3.71 -3.21
C LEU A 176 -1.80 4.69 -4.20
N ASN A 177 -2.53 4.16 -5.18
CA ASN A 177 -3.72 4.80 -5.72
C ASN A 177 -4.49 3.76 -6.54
N GLY A 178 -5.71 3.47 -6.09
CA GLY A 178 -6.48 2.31 -6.52
C GLY A 178 -6.61 2.16 -8.03
N THR A 179 -6.12 1.04 -8.57
CA THR A 179 -6.93 0.06 -9.32
C THR A 179 -6.14 -1.22 -9.60
N ALA A 180 -6.88 -2.34 -9.56
CA ALA A 180 -6.58 -3.72 -9.96
C ALA A 180 -5.47 -4.49 -9.20
N SER A 181 -5.90 -5.18 -8.13
CA SER A 181 -5.28 -6.39 -7.54
C SER A 181 -3.78 -6.28 -7.19
N GLN A 182 -3.49 -5.99 -5.92
CA GLN A 182 -2.18 -6.29 -5.35
C GLN A 182 -2.04 -7.81 -5.24
N ASN A 183 -1.52 -8.44 -6.29
CA ASN A 183 -1.07 -9.81 -6.22
C ASN A 183 0.31 -9.80 -5.54
N PHE A 184 0.35 -10.07 -4.22
CA PHE A 184 1.58 -10.42 -3.52
C PHE A 184 2.02 -11.82 -3.98
N ALA A 185 2.39 -11.94 -5.27
CA ALA A 185 2.47 -13.21 -5.97
C ALA A 185 3.52 -14.19 -5.42
N THR A 186 4.33 -13.79 -4.42
CA THR A 186 5.40 -14.64 -3.86
C THR A 186 5.78 -14.37 -2.40
N ASN A 187 5.10 -13.52 -1.62
CA ASN A 187 5.50 -13.24 -0.23
C ASN A 187 4.33 -13.10 0.75
N ASN A 188 4.61 -13.45 2.01
CA ASN A 188 3.70 -13.22 3.14
C ASN A 188 3.43 -11.71 3.32
N LEU A 189 2.17 -11.31 3.50
CA LEU A 189 1.81 -9.97 3.95
C LEU A 189 1.91 -9.91 5.48
N SER A 190 2.97 -9.28 6.00
CA SER A 190 3.11 -8.98 7.43
C SER A 190 2.65 -7.55 7.71
N VAL A 191 1.58 -7.40 8.48
CA VAL A 191 1.08 -6.09 8.94
C VAL A 191 1.56 -5.88 10.38
N GLY A 192 2.51 -4.96 10.59
CA GLY A 192 3.03 -4.65 11.93
C GLY A 192 2.07 -3.83 12.82
N GLY A 193 0.88 -3.49 12.31
CA GLY A 193 -0.16 -2.74 13.01
C GLY A 193 -1.55 -3.31 12.69
N ASN A 194 -2.54 -2.43 12.53
CA ASN A 194 -3.92 -2.85 12.28
C ASN A 194 -4.20 -3.06 10.78
N LEU A 195 -4.85 -4.16 10.43
CA LEU A 195 -5.49 -4.33 9.12
C LEU A 195 -6.93 -3.81 9.19
N ARG A 196 -7.25 -2.77 8.41
CA ARG A 196 -8.62 -2.27 8.25
C ARG A 196 -9.13 -2.60 6.85
N VAL A 197 -10.22 -3.38 6.77
CA VAL A 197 -10.89 -3.74 5.52
C VAL A 197 -12.22 -3.00 5.46
N SER A 198 -12.39 -2.09 4.49
CA SER A 198 -13.65 -1.33 4.33
C SER A 198 -14.74 -2.12 3.61
N GLY A 199 -14.39 -3.22 2.95
CA GLY A 199 -15.30 -4.16 2.29
C GLY A 199 -15.21 -5.55 2.89
N ASN A 200 -15.46 -6.57 2.07
CA ASN A 200 -15.39 -7.97 2.50
C ASN A 200 -13.92 -8.45 2.54
N LEU A 201 -13.62 -9.31 3.50
CA LEU A 201 -12.38 -10.09 3.54
C LEU A 201 -12.71 -11.53 3.11
N GLU A 202 -12.17 -11.96 1.98
CA GLU A 202 -12.21 -13.35 1.53
C GLU A 202 -10.83 -13.98 1.78
N VAL A 203 -10.80 -15.13 2.45
CA VAL A 203 -9.57 -15.90 2.69
C VAL A 203 -9.73 -17.25 2.02
N GLN A 204 -8.95 -17.48 0.97
CA GLN A 204 -8.91 -18.77 0.28
C GLN A 204 -7.90 -19.67 0.99
N GLY A 205 -8.38 -20.47 1.94
CA GLY A 205 -7.60 -21.39 2.77
C GLY A 205 -7.88 -21.25 4.26
N ASP A 206 -6.97 -21.78 5.08
CA ASP A 206 -7.11 -21.79 6.54
C ASP A 206 -6.98 -20.37 7.13
N LEU A 207 -7.96 -19.97 7.93
CA LEU A 207 -7.90 -18.76 8.75
C LEU A 207 -7.52 -19.12 10.19
N ILE A 208 -6.33 -18.72 10.63
CA ILE A 208 -5.91 -18.83 12.03
C ILE A 208 -6.06 -17.46 12.69
N ALA A 209 -7.12 -17.28 13.47
CA ALA A 209 -7.31 -16.09 14.28
C ALA A 209 -6.86 -16.37 15.72
N ARG A 210 -5.99 -15.51 16.28
CA ARG A 210 -5.53 -15.60 17.68
C ARG A 210 -6.07 -14.40 18.45
N ASP A 211 -6.36 -14.62 19.74
CA ASP A 211 -6.81 -13.56 20.66
C ASP A 211 -8.07 -12.81 20.19
N THR A 212 -9.03 -13.54 19.62
CA THR A 212 -10.31 -13.02 19.10
C THR A 212 -11.31 -12.69 20.22
N GLU A 213 -10.91 -11.86 21.19
CA GLU A 213 -11.75 -11.55 22.35
C GLU A 213 -13.06 -10.86 21.95
N HIS A 214 -13.08 -10.11 20.83
CA HIS A 214 -14.20 -9.26 20.43
C HIS A 214 -14.55 -9.40 18.93
N ILE A 215 -15.32 -10.43 18.56
CA ILE A 215 -16.04 -10.46 17.27
C ILE A 215 -17.47 -9.96 17.54
N ALA A 216 -17.79 -8.75 17.08
CA ALA A 216 -19.13 -8.19 17.20
C ALA A 216 -20.03 -8.63 16.05
N GLY A 217 -21.31 -8.88 16.33
CA GLY A 217 -22.30 -9.30 15.35
C GLY A 217 -22.48 -10.81 15.26
N ASN A 218 -23.17 -11.26 14.21
CA ASN A 218 -23.43 -12.68 13.97
C ASN A 218 -22.22 -13.32 13.31
N VAL A 219 -21.88 -14.53 13.73
CA VAL A 219 -20.87 -15.38 13.09
C VAL A 219 -21.60 -16.57 12.49
N SER A 220 -21.57 -16.70 11.16
CA SER A 220 -22.05 -17.90 10.48
C SER A 220 -20.86 -18.85 10.32
N LEU A 221 -20.99 -20.07 10.82
CA LEU A 221 -20.00 -21.12 10.68
C LEU A 221 -20.66 -22.24 9.87
N GLY A 222 -20.12 -22.48 8.67
CA GLY A 222 -20.62 -23.48 7.73
C GLY A 222 -21.61 -22.97 6.67
N ASP A 223 -21.82 -23.81 5.65
CA ASP A 223 -22.81 -23.70 4.58
C ASP A 223 -23.83 -24.88 4.61
N ALA A 224 -24.34 -25.31 3.45
CA ALA A 224 -25.35 -26.35 3.34
C ALA A 224 -24.76 -27.77 3.27
N ASP A 225 -23.45 -27.93 3.47
CA ASP A 225 -22.77 -29.20 3.52
C ASP A 225 -22.61 -29.75 4.96
N ASN A 226 -21.71 -30.71 5.16
CA ASN A 226 -21.47 -31.35 6.47
C ASN A 226 -20.35 -30.61 7.24
N ASP A 227 -20.56 -29.35 7.58
CA ASP A 227 -19.60 -28.59 8.37
C ASP A 227 -19.42 -29.14 9.78
N GLU A 228 -18.16 -29.17 10.23
CA GLU A 228 -17.80 -29.52 11.60
C GLU A 228 -17.15 -28.33 12.31
N VAL A 229 -17.78 -27.85 13.38
CA VAL A 229 -17.17 -26.88 14.30
C VAL A 229 -16.62 -27.62 15.51
N LYS A 230 -15.30 -27.78 15.58
CA LYS A 230 -14.63 -28.45 16.71
C LYS A 230 -14.17 -27.45 17.77
N ILE A 231 -14.68 -27.59 18.99
CA ILE A 231 -14.33 -26.75 20.15
C ILE A 231 -13.73 -27.65 21.23
N THR A 232 -12.45 -27.45 21.55
CA THR A 232 -11.74 -28.21 22.60
C THR A 232 -11.93 -27.63 24.01
N GLY A 233 -12.57 -26.47 24.12
CA GLY A 233 -12.81 -25.74 25.36
C GLY A 233 -14.30 -25.65 25.75
N VAL A 234 -14.64 -24.59 26.48
CA VAL A 234 -16.00 -24.32 26.97
C VAL A 234 -16.68 -23.29 26.07
N ILE A 235 -17.95 -23.54 25.72
CA ILE A 235 -18.83 -22.56 25.09
C ILE A 235 -19.59 -21.81 26.20
N ARG A 236 -19.58 -20.48 26.19
CA ARG A 236 -20.30 -19.65 27.15
C ARG A 236 -20.90 -18.42 26.48
N SER A 237 -22.11 -18.05 26.88
CA SER A 237 -22.72 -16.79 26.46
C SER A 237 -22.16 -15.63 27.30
N GLY A 238 -21.62 -14.60 26.64
CA GLY A 238 -21.28 -13.31 27.27
C GLY A 238 -22.47 -12.33 27.29
N HIS A 239 -23.61 -12.72 26.71
CA HIS A 239 -24.79 -11.85 26.64
C HIS A 239 -25.40 -11.62 28.02
N SER A 240 -25.96 -10.42 28.25
CA SER A 240 -26.56 -10.05 29.55
C SER A 240 -27.72 -10.94 29.98
N SER A 241 -28.38 -11.62 29.03
CA SER A 241 -29.43 -12.60 29.33
C SER A 241 -28.89 -13.94 29.87
N GLY A 242 -27.58 -14.18 29.83
CA GLY A 242 -26.92 -15.42 30.28
C GLY A 242 -27.22 -16.66 29.44
N ALA A 243 -28.11 -16.56 28.44
CA ALA A 243 -28.58 -17.69 27.64
C ALA A 243 -27.62 -18.00 26.48
N LEU A 244 -27.26 -19.27 26.33
CA LEU A 244 -26.79 -19.85 25.08
C LEU A 244 -28.03 -20.44 24.37
N ARG A 245 -28.36 -19.93 23.18
CA ARG A 245 -29.54 -20.37 22.41
C ARG A 245 -29.12 -21.25 21.24
N ILE A 246 -29.89 -22.29 20.99
CA ILE A 246 -29.80 -23.17 19.83
C ILE A 246 -31.22 -23.22 19.28
N ASP A 247 -31.42 -22.66 18.09
CA ASP A 247 -32.77 -22.52 17.51
C ASP A 247 -33.24 -23.85 16.89
N ASP A 248 -32.29 -24.66 16.43
CA ASP A 248 -32.52 -26.02 15.92
C ASP A 248 -32.29 -27.10 17.00
N ALA A 249 -32.46 -28.37 16.62
CA ALA A 249 -32.28 -29.48 17.53
C ALA A 249 -30.81 -29.63 17.99
N LEU A 250 -30.60 -29.76 19.30
CA LEU A 250 -29.31 -30.15 19.86
C LEU A 250 -29.16 -31.67 19.81
N HIS A 251 -28.26 -32.15 18.95
CA HIS A 251 -27.90 -33.57 18.88
C HIS A 251 -26.57 -33.83 19.60
N THR A 252 -26.55 -34.82 20.49
CA THR A 252 -25.33 -35.25 21.19
C THR A 252 -25.11 -36.74 20.96
N SER A 253 -23.85 -37.14 20.70
CA SER A 253 -23.47 -38.56 20.59
C SER A 253 -23.13 -39.19 21.96
N GLY A 254 -22.82 -38.35 22.95
CA GLY A 254 -22.60 -38.71 24.34
C GLY A 254 -23.80 -38.34 25.22
N ALA A 255 -23.62 -38.44 26.55
CA ALA A 255 -24.64 -38.02 27.50
C ALA A 255 -24.78 -36.50 27.55
N PHE A 256 -26.02 -36.01 27.50
CA PHE A 256 -26.33 -34.63 27.90
C PHE A 256 -26.39 -34.56 29.44
N THR A 257 -25.47 -33.82 30.04
CA THR A 257 -25.36 -33.67 31.50
C THR A 257 -25.55 -32.19 31.88
N VAL A 258 -26.31 -31.94 32.95
CA VAL A 258 -26.51 -30.61 33.53
C VAL A 258 -26.05 -30.66 34.98
N ASP A 259 -24.92 -30.04 35.28
CA ASP A 259 -24.32 -30.03 36.62
C ASP A 259 -24.66 -28.76 37.39
N GLY A 260 -24.99 -28.90 38.68
CA GLY A 260 -25.13 -27.77 39.60
C GLY A 260 -26.36 -26.88 39.42
N GLY A 261 -27.36 -27.30 38.63
CA GLY A 261 -28.56 -26.50 38.37
C GLY A 261 -29.78 -27.33 37.93
N SER A 262 -30.86 -26.62 37.56
CA SER A 262 -32.11 -27.22 37.07
C SER A 262 -32.17 -27.18 35.55
N ALA A 263 -32.52 -28.31 34.92
CA ALA A 263 -32.88 -28.33 33.50
C ALA A 263 -34.38 -28.04 33.35
N ASN A 264 -34.73 -27.03 32.56
CA ASN A 264 -36.12 -26.72 32.19
C ASN A 264 -36.35 -27.08 30.72
N PHE A 265 -37.36 -27.91 30.45
CA PHE A 265 -37.76 -28.29 29.10
C PHE A 265 -39.16 -27.74 28.84
N ASP A 266 -39.24 -26.64 28.09
CA ASP A 266 -40.51 -26.04 27.68
C ASP A 266 -40.97 -26.62 26.34
N THR A 267 -42.19 -27.13 26.28
CA THR A 267 -42.77 -27.76 25.09
C THR A 267 -43.89 -26.92 24.45
N SER A 268 -43.96 -25.61 24.79
CA SER A 268 -44.75 -24.46 24.30
C SER A 268 -46.11 -24.63 23.59
N ASP A 269 -46.35 -25.68 22.82
CA ASP A 269 -47.59 -25.94 22.06
C ASP A 269 -48.10 -27.39 22.17
N GLY A 270 -47.43 -28.25 22.94
CA GLY A 270 -47.79 -29.67 23.09
C GLY A 270 -47.60 -30.52 21.83
N LYS A 271 -47.13 -29.93 20.72
CA LYS A 271 -46.84 -30.63 19.47
C LYS A 271 -45.66 -31.58 19.63
N TYR A 272 -44.73 -31.24 20.51
CA TYR A 272 -43.55 -32.04 20.84
C TYR A 272 -43.47 -32.27 22.36
N PRO A 273 -44.08 -33.34 22.89
CA PRO A 273 -43.97 -33.65 24.31
C PRO A 273 -42.52 -33.97 24.71
N LEU A 274 -42.18 -33.79 25.99
CA LEU A 274 -40.93 -34.33 26.53
C LEU A 274 -41.00 -35.87 26.49
N ILE A 275 -40.29 -36.47 25.54
CA ILE A 275 -40.19 -37.92 25.40
C ILE A 275 -38.87 -38.39 25.99
N ILE A 276 -38.94 -39.18 27.07
CA ILE A 276 -37.79 -39.93 27.60
C ILE A 276 -37.91 -41.37 27.10
N SER A 277 -37.26 -41.68 25.98
CA SER A 277 -37.30 -42.99 25.32
C SER A 277 -35.90 -43.60 25.12
N ARG A 278 -35.84 -44.81 24.55
CA ARG A 278 -34.61 -45.47 24.11
C ARG A 278 -34.86 -46.20 22.80
N LEU A 279 -33.84 -46.33 21.95
CA LEU A 279 -33.87 -47.23 20.80
C LEU A 279 -33.71 -48.69 21.29
N GLY A 280 -34.56 -49.59 20.78
CA GLY A 280 -34.79 -50.91 21.38
C GLY A 280 -33.67 -51.94 21.16
N SER A 281 -33.23 -52.57 22.26
CA SER A 281 -32.59 -53.89 22.28
C SER A 281 -33.11 -54.66 23.51
N ALA A 282 -33.05 -56.00 23.49
CA ALA A 282 -33.58 -56.81 24.59
C ALA A 282 -32.90 -56.46 25.92
N ASN A 283 -33.69 -56.20 26.97
CA ASN A 283 -33.29 -55.92 28.37
C ASN A 283 -32.71 -54.52 28.67
N GLN A 284 -33.43 -53.43 28.34
CA GLN A 284 -33.05 -52.06 28.72
C GLN A 284 -34.20 -51.29 29.39
N ALA A 285 -33.89 -50.43 30.38
CA ALA A 285 -34.90 -49.70 31.19
C ALA A 285 -34.70 -48.18 31.15
N ALA A 286 -35.82 -47.42 31.07
CA ALA A 286 -35.84 -45.97 31.24
C ALA A 286 -35.92 -45.72 32.71
N LYS A 287 -34.85 -45.12 33.24
CA LYS A 287 -34.75 -44.79 34.64
C LYS A 287 -34.88 -43.29 34.75
N ILE A 288 -35.91 -42.87 35.45
CA ILE A 288 -35.99 -41.56 36.06
C ILE A 288 -35.71 -41.84 37.54
N SER A 289 -34.63 -41.27 38.09
CA SER A 289 -34.14 -41.60 39.43
C SER A 289 -33.73 -40.34 40.15
N VAL A 290 -33.89 -40.33 41.48
CA VAL A 290 -33.33 -39.30 42.35
C VAL A 290 -32.22 -39.91 43.20
N HIS A 291 -31.18 -39.12 43.46
CA HIS A 291 -30.06 -39.55 44.31
C HIS A 291 -30.23 -39.13 45.78
N ASP A 292 -31.31 -38.44 46.14
CA ASP A 292 -31.59 -37.91 47.49
C ASP A 292 -32.97 -38.38 48.02
N SER A 293 -33.35 -37.93 49.22
CA SER A 293 -34.45 -38.42 50.05
C SER A 293 -35.86 -38.36 49.47
N LEU A 294 -36.12 -37.52 48.45
CA LEU A 294 -37.47 -37.39 47.87
C LEU A 294 -37.45 -37.11 46.36
N MET A 295 -38.19 -37.93 45.60
CA MET A 295 -38.62 -37.59 44.24
C MET A 295 -39.99 -36.91 44.30
N THR A 296 -40.12 -35.75 43.67
CA THR A 296 -41.41 -35.05 43.54
C THR A 296 -41.77 -34.86 42.08
N PHE A 297 -42.97 -35.29 41.70
CA PHE A 297 -43.60 -34.88 40.46
C PHE A 297 -44.53 -33.71 40.78
N HIS A 298 -44.14 -32.49 40.41
CA HIS A 298 -44.97 -31.30 40.60
C HIS A 298 -45.63 -30.93 39.27
N TYR A 299 -46.93 -31.16 39.19
CA TYR A 299 -47.75 -30.78 38.04
C TYR A 299 -48.49 -29.49 38.37
N ILE A 300 -48.15 -28.42 37.66
CA ILE A 300 -48.82 -27.13 37.74
C ILE A 300 -49.67 -26.99 36.48
N ASN A 301 -50.94 -26.69 36.67
CA ASN A 301 -51.92 -26.57 35.60
C ASN A 301 -52.70 -25.28 35.84
N ASP A 302 -52.84 -24.45 34.82
CA ASP A 302 -53.58 -23.19 34.84
C ASP A 302 -55.06 -23.35 34.40
N GLU A 303 -55.52 -24.59 34.18
CA GLU A 303 -56.92 -24.91 33.83
C GLU A 303 -57.79 -25.32 35.03
N ALA A 304 -59.12 -25.21 34.87
CA ALA A 304 -60.13 -25.45 35.91
C ALA A 304 -60.23 -26.92 36.40
N SER A 305 -59.61 -27.87 35.71
CA SER A 305 -59.47 -29.27 36.12
C SER A 305 -58.16 -29.80 35.56
N ASN A 306 -57.51 -30.69 36.31
CA ASN A 306 -56.20 -31.20 35.94
C ASN A 306 -56.10 -32.71 36.18
N SER A 307 -55.27 -33.39 35.39
CA SER A 307 -55.08 -34.83 35.57
C SER A 307 -53.69 -35.31 35.17
N ILE A 308 -53.09 -36.13 36.01
CA ILE A 308 -51.93 -36.96 35.66
C ILE A 308 -52.45 -38.37 35.39
N TRP A 309 -52.14 -38.90 34.20
CA TRP A 309 -52.50 -40.26 33.81
C TRP A 309 -51.27 -41.14 33.81
N PHE A 310 -51.31 -42.21 34.60
CA PHE A 310 -50.39 -43.33 34.44
C PHE A 310 -51.01 -44.25 33.39
N ARG A 311 -50.51 -44.12 32.17
CA ARG A 311 -50.90 -44.92 31.02
C ARG A 311 -49.90 -46.05 30.81
N LEU A 312 -50.40 -47.23 30.51
CA LEU A 312 -49.64 -48.31 29.92
C LEU A 312 -50.08 -48.44 28.47
N GLN A 313 -49.14 -48.24 27.55
CA GLN A 313 -49.37 -48.36 26.12
C GLN A 313 -48.35 -49.33 25.53
N ASN A 314 -48.84 -50.33 24.81
CA ASN A 314 -48.04 -51.24 24.00
C ASN A 314 -48.39 -50.99 22.53
N THR A 315 -47.44 -50.46 21.76
CA THR A 315 -47.59 -50.12 20.34
C THR A 315 -47.10 -51.22 19.40
N ASP A 316 -46.77 -52.40 19.91
CA ASP A 316 -46.31 -53.55 19.13
C ASP A 316 -47.41 -54.03 18.16
N THR A 317 -47.33 -53.57 16.90
CA THR A 317 -48.20 -53.95 15.78
C THR A 317 -47.53 -54.97 14.86
N GLU A 318 -46.48 -55.67 15.29
CA GLU A 318 -45.76 -56.64 14.46
C GLU A 318 -46.71 -57.76 13.99
N THR A 319 -46.66 -58.06 12.69
CA THR A 319 -47.60 -58.95 12.00
C THR A 319 -47.58 -60.37 12.61
N GLY A 320 -48.69 -60.75 13.25
CA GLY A 320 -48.89 -62.08 13.82
C GLY A 320 -48.93 -62.16 15.35
N ARG A 321 -48.68 -61.06 16.09
CA ARG A 321 -48.77 -61.02 17.57
C ARG A 321 -49.41 -59.77 18.18
N GLY A 322 -50.05 -58.90 17.38
CA GLY A 322 -50.77 -57.69 17.82
C GLY A 322 -51.96 -57.89 18.79
N ILE A 323 -52.12 -59.08 19.36
CA ILE A 323 -53.12 -59.42 20.39
C ILE A 323 -52.82 -58.67 21.72
N ASN A 324 -51.59 -58.19 21.90
CA ASN A 324 -51.14 -57.51 23.12
C ASN A 324 -51.03 -55.98 22.99
N ALA A 325 -51.34 -55.41 21.82
CA ALA A 325 -51.37 -53.96 21.67
C ALA A 325 -52.48 -53.38 22.56
N ASN A 326 -52.15 -52.40 23.37
CA ASN A 326 -53.10 -51.79 24.29
C ASN A 326 -52.73 -50.33 24.54
N ASP A 327 -53.73 -49.54 24.91
CA ASP A 327 -53.56 -48.15 25.35
C ASP A 327 -54.56 -47.91 26.48
N ASN A 328 -54.11 -48.09 27.72
CA ASN A 328 -54.98 -48.01 28.90
C ASN A 328 -54.42 -47.02 29.91
N VAL A 329 -55.27 -46.10 30.39
CA VAL A 329 -55.00 -45.36 31.62
C VAL A 329 -55.35 -46.25 32.81
N VAL A 330 -54.33 -46.69 33.55
CA VAL A 330 -54.52 -47.64 34.67
C VAL A 330 -54.77 -46.92 35.99
N MET A 331 -54.14 -45.76 36.18
CA MET A 331 -54.31 -44.91 37.35
C MET A 331 -54.40 -43.45 36.92
N THR A 332 -55.37 -42.74 37.51
CA THR A 332 -55.58 -41.32 37.29
C THR A 332 -55.42 -40.59 38.61
N LEU A 333 -54.57 -39.56 38.64
CA LEU A 333 -54.58 -38.55 39.70
C LEU A 333 -55.28 -37.32 39.15
N ARG A 334 -56.47 -37.00 39.66
CA ARG A 334 -57.26 -35.85 39.19
C ARG A 334 -57.37 -34.82 40.29
N GLY A 335 -57.12 -33.56 39.95
CA GLY A 335 -57.43 -32.41 40.81
C GLY A 335 -58.56 -31.59 40.21
N ASP A 336 -59.46 -31.14 41.08
CA ASP A 336 -60.46 -30.14 40.79
C ASP A 336 -60.53 -29.14 41.95
N SER A 337 -61.42 -28.15 41.87
CA SER A 337 -61.61 -27.13 42.92
C SER A 337 -62.02 -27.71 44.29
N THR A 338 -62.38 -28.99 44.37
CA THR A 338 -62.77 -29.69 45.61
C THR A 338 -61.64 -30.56 46.19
N GLY A 339 -60.51 -30.69 45.48
CA GLY A 339 -59.30 -31.39 45.94
C GLY A 339 -58.82 -32.50 44.98
N GLY A 340 -57.87 -33.30 45.46
CA GLY A 340 -57.27 -34.41 44.70
C GLY A 340 -58.00 -35.75 44.88
N LYS A 341 -58.08 -36.53 43.80
CA LYS A 341 -58.74 -37.84 43.71
C LYS A 341 -57.85 -38.84 42.99
N VAL A 342 -57.89 -40.10 43.43
CA VAL A 342 -57.22 -41.24 42.79
C VAL A 342 -58.28 -42.14 42.14
N GLY A 343 -58.21 -42.30 40.83
CA GLY A 343 -58.99 -43.28 40.08
C GLY A 343 -58.13 -44.50 39.74
N ILE A 344 -58.64 -45.71 39.99
CA ILE A 344 -58.05 -46.97 39.49
C ILE A 344 -59.07 -47.62 38.55
N GLY A 345 -58.67 -47.81 37.29
CA GLY A 345 -59.59 -48.28 36.23
C GLY A 345 -60.67 -47.27 35.81
N THR A 346 -60.60 -46.02 36.29
CA THR A 346 -61.49 -44.91 35.92
C THR A 346 -60.70 -43.61 35.77
N THR A 347 -61.08 -42.79 34.79
CA THR A 347 -60.50 -41.46 34.54
C THR A 347 -61.31 -40.32 35.16
N ASN A 348 -62.51 -40.62 35.67
CA ASN A 348 -63.41 -39.64 36.29
C ASN A 348 -63.85 -40.13 37.69
N PRO A 349 -62.94 -40.13 38.68
CA PRO A 349 -63.25 -40.61 40.02
C PRO A 349 -64.31 -39.72 40.70
N ASN A 350 -65.37 -40.34 41.22
CA ASN A 350 -66.45 -39.64 41.93
C ASN A 350 -66.18 -39.51 43.44
N ALA A 351 -65.10 -40.12 43.94
CA ALA A 351 -64.65 -40.07 45.34
C ALA A 351 -63.12 -39.86 45.41
N LYS A 352 -62.58 -39.62 46.62
CA LYS A 352 -61.12 -39.45 46.83
C LYS A 352 -60.30 -40.67 46.37
N LEU A 353 -60.85 -41.87 46.53
CA LEU A 353 -60.37 -43.10 45.90
C LEU A 353 -61.58 -43.76 45.24
N ASP A 354 -61.53 -43.94 43.93
CA ASP A 354 -62.58 -44.60 43.14
C ASP A 354 -61.96 -45.74 42.34
N VAL A 355 -62.44 -46.97 42.55
CA VAL A 355 -61.94 -48.17 41.88
C VAL A 355 -63.07 -48.74 41.05
N SER A 356 -62.93 -48.69 39.73
CA SER A 356 -63.85 -49.32 38.79
C SER A 356 -63.46 -50.78 38.60
N GLY A 357 -63.87 -51.63 39.54
CA GLY A 357 -63.58 -53.06 39.54
C GLY A 357 -63.53 -53.65 40.94
N ASP A 358 -63.05 -54.90 41.03
CA ASP A 358 -62.92 -55.59 42.30
C ASP A 358 -61.71 -55.08 43.09
N ILE A 359 -61.87 -54.92 44.40
CA ILE A 359 -60.77 -54.62 45.33
C ILE A 359 -60.39 -55.91 46.04
N GLN A 360 -59.19 -56.43 45.75
CA GLN A 360 -58.59 -57.52 46.51
C GLN A 360 -57.68 -56.96 47.61
N ALA A 361 -58.17 -56.93 48.85
CA ALA A 361 -57.39 -56.56 50.01
C ALA A 361 -56.90 -57.80 50.76
N THR A 362 -55.59 -57.93 50.96
CA THR A 362 -55.00 -59.01 51.78
C THR A 362 -54.95 -58.65 53.28
N GLY A 363 -55.03 -57.36 53.60
CA GLY A 363 -55.19 -56.83 54.96
C GLY A 363 -56.64 -56.48 55.30
N LYS A 364 -56.88 -56.02 56.53
CA LYS A 364 -58.20 -55.55 56.99
C LYS A 364 -58.57 -54.23 56.28
N LEU A 365 -59.73 -54.18 55.65
CA LEU A 365 -60.38 -52.93 55.25
C LEU A 365 -61.14 -52.35 56.45
N SER A 366 -60.72 -51.18 56.94
CA SER A 366 -61.37 -50.49 58.07
C SER A 366 -62.01 -49.21 57.55
N SER A 367 -63.32 -49.06 57.76
CA SER A 367 -64.04 -47.81 57.52
C SER A 367 -64.35 -47.14 58.86
N GLN A 368 -64.29 -45.81 58.92
CA GLN A 368 -64.76 -45.06 60.10
C GLN A 368 -66.29 -45.03 60.17
N GLU A 369 -66.95 -45.17 59.03
CA GLU A 369 -68.40 -45.20 58.85
C GLU A 369 -68.90 -46.55 58.35
N GLN A 370 -70.23 -46.71 58.22
CA GLN A 370 -70.84 -47.93 57.71
C GLN A 370 -70.49 -48.18 56.23
N LEU A 371 -70.03 -49.39 55.88
CA LEU A 371 -69.91 -49.86 54.50
C LEU A 371 -71.32 -50.07 53.92
N SER A 372 -71.75 -49.23 52.98
CA SER A 372 -73.00 -49.39 52.25
C SER A 372 -72.76 -50.13 50.94
N SER A 373 -73.35 -51.31 50.76
CA SER A 373 -73.35 -52.06 49.49
C SER A 373 -74.73 -52.00 48.86
N GLN A 374 -74.83 -51.59 47.59
CA GLN A 374 -76.12 -51.48 46.88
C GLN A 374 -76.74 -52.85 46.56
N ASP A 375 -75.94 -53.92 46.53
CA ASP A 375 -76.38 -55.31 46.29
C ASP A 375 -75.54 -56.37 47.05
N GLY A 376 -75.02 -56.00 48.23
CA GLY A 376 -73.98 -56.77 48.93
C GLY A 376 -74.42 -58.14 49.42
N LYS A 377 -74.18 -59.17 48.62
CA LYS A 377 -74.02 -60.54 49.10
C LYS A 377 -72.68 -60.66 49.81
N VAL A 378 -72.64 -60.34 51.10
CA VAL A 378 -71.49 -60.66 51.96
C VAL A 378 -71.43 -62.19 52.05
N ARG A 379 -70.56 -62.80 51.22
CA ARG A 379 -70.63 -64.23 50.90
C ARG A 379 -70.14 -65.18 51.99
N ARG A 380 -69.83 -64.70 53.21
CA ARG A 380 -69.67 -65.43 54.48
C ARG A 380 -68.87 -64.55 55.44
N ASP A 381 -69.54 -63.75 56.26
CA ASP A 381 -69.13 -63.59 57.66
C ASP A 381 -70.18 -62.81 58.46
N PHE A 382 -70.32 -63.15 59.73
CA PHE A 382 -71.23 -62.53 60.66
C PHE A 382 -70.93 -61.03 60.79
N VAL A 383 -71.98 -60.18 60.77
CA VAL A 383 -71.86 -58.83 61.34
C VAL A 383 -71.49 -59.02 62.81
N THR A 384 -70.20 -58.92 63.13
CA THR A 384 -69.73 -59.01 64.51
C THR A 384 -69.87 -57.63 65.12
N TRP A 385 -71.01 -57.37 65.76
CA TRP A 385 -71.28 -56.12 66.47
C TRP A 385 -70.70 -56.20 67.87
N ASN A 386 -69.51 -55.61 68.08
CA ASN A 386 -68.88 -55.51 69.40
C ASN A 386 -69.12 -54.11 69.98
N THR A 387 -70.24 -53.90 70.67
CA THR A 387 -70.46 -52.68 71.46
C THR A 387 -70.03 -52.90 72.90
N ARG A 388 -68.91 -52.29 73.29
CA ARG A 388 -68.59 -52.05 74.70
C ARG A 388 -69.33 -50.83 75.26
N VAL A 389 -70.57 -50.59 74.85
CA VAL A 389 -71.40 -49.49 75.38
C VAL A 389 -72.86 -49.92 75.40
N GLY A 390 -73.40 -50.07 76.61
CA GLY A 390 -74.75 -50.55 76.89
C GLY A 390 -75.84 -49.54 76.57
N THR A 391 -76.13 -49.31 75.29
CA THR A 391 -77.36 -48.64 74.86
C THR A 391 -78.27 -49.64 74.16
N SER A 392 -79.53 -49.68 74.60
CA SER A 392 -80.59 -50.62 74.21
C SER A 392 -81.11 -50.45 72.78
N ASN A 393 -80.25 -50.16 71.80
CA ASN A 393 -80.65 -50.04 70.40
C ASN A 393 -80.81 -51.43 69.78
N PRO A 394 -82.05 -51.85 69.41
CA PRO A 394 -82.28 -53.15 68.80
C PRO A 394 -81.58 -53.24 67.43
N ILE A 395 -80.96 -54.39 67.16
CA ILE A 395 -80.42 -54.70 65.83
C ILE A 395 -81.59 -54.91 64.87
N HIS A 396 -81.84 -53.96 63.98
CA HIS A 396 -82.83 -54.12 62.92
C HIS A 396 -82.23 -54.88 61.73
N ILE A 397 -82.37 -56.22 61.74
CA ILE A 397 -82.03 -57.05 60.58
C ILE A 397 -83.25 -57.08 59.64
N LYS A 398 -83.17 -56.38 58.51
CA LYS A 398 -84.17 -56.53 57.44
C LYS A 398 -83.92 -57.85 56.72
N THR A 399 -84.73 -58.87 57.01
CA THR A 399 -84.69 -60.15 56.30
C THR A 399 -85.75 -60.18 55.21
N ASN A 400 -85.45 -60.69 54.02
CA ASN A 400 -86.46 -60.91 52.96
C ASN A 400 -87.14 -62.29 53.12
N ILE A 401 -87.32 -62.74 54.37
CA ILE A 401 -87.82 -64.08 54.71
C ILE A 401 -89.35 -64.01 54.88
N PRO A 402 -90.15 -64.87 54.21
CA PRO A 402 -91.61 -64.85 54.32
C PRO A 402 -92.10 -65.05 55.77
N LYS A 403 -93.25 -64.45 56.11
CA LYS A 403 -93.88 -64.37 57.45
C LYS A 403 -94.08 -65.70 58.23
N LYS A 404 -93.74 -66.86 57.65
CA LYS A 404 -93.91 -68.21 58.22
C LYS A 404 -92.62 -69.01 58.37
N SER A 405 -91.44 -68.43 58.15
CA SER A 405 -90.19 -69.15 58.36
C SER A 405 -89.66 -68.92 59.78
N SER A 406 -89.30 -69.99 60.47
CA SER A 406 -88.57 -69.92 61.74
C SER A 406 -87.16 -69.43 61.50
N VAL A 407 -86.81 -68.25 62.03
CA VAL A 407 -85.42 -67.78 62.06
C VAL A 407 -84.79 -68.24 63.37
N MET A 408 -83.83 -69.15 63.29
CA MET A 408 -83.07 -69.56 64.46
C MET A 408 -81.94 -68.55 64.67
N TYR A 409 -82.01 -67.76 65.74
CA TYR A 409 -80.88 -66.97 66.20
C TYR A 409 -80.16 -67.79 67.27
N ARG A 410 -78.87 -68.06 67.07
CA ARG A 410 -77.98 -68.53 68.13
C ARG A 410 -77.32 -67.28 68.70
N ILE A 411 -77.65 -66.96 69.95
CA ILE A 411 -76.97 -65.92 70.71
C ILE A 411 -75.60 -66.44 71.12
#